data_AF-A0A2L2YUZ5-F1
#
_entry.id   AF-A0A2L2YUZ5-F1
#
_cell.length_a   1.000
_cell.length_b   1.000
_cell.length_c   1.000
_cell.angle_alpha   90.00
_cell.angle_beta   90.00
_cell.angle_gamma   90.00
#
_symmetry.space_group_name_H-M   'P 1'
#
loop_
_entity.id
_entity.type
_entity.pdbx_description
1 polymer ?
#
loop_
_entity_poly.entity_id
_entity_poly.type
_entity_poly.pdbx_seq_one_letter_code
_entity_poly.pdbx_strand_id
1 'polypeptide(L)'
;LFVVLMLIVPNLHSGPIWNSSWDFEIKKCQNSWWMNIFFMNNFVHSNDMCMLHSWFMGMLIQMHIAGLVVLLVTYRMPKIGMALASALISACILIVYETSIVHKFQMVSFTFLRDLDMLRDWLSTIYFLPFSHFPSFVMGMSLGWVILTHKDVKLSITLRTTCWILTILFYAIAMYGIWIPTKNYRIIAAYYAL
;
A
#
# COMPACT_ATOMS: atom_id res chain seq x y z
N LEU A 1 10.84 18.55 8.48
CA LEU A 1 10.11 19.67 9.12
C LEU A 1 9.12 19.17 10.17
N PHE A 2 8.07 18.41 9.81
CA PHE A 2 7.06 17.94 10.77
C PHE A 2 7.61 17.10 11.94
N VAL A 3 8.52 16.15 11.67
CA VAL A 3 9.19 15.37 12.76
C VAL A 3 9.92 16.27 13.74
N VAL A 4 10.61 17.30 13.22
CA VAL A 4 11.36 18.27 14.04
C VAL A 4 10.41 19.10 14.91
N LEU A 5 9.25 19.51 14.36
CA LEU A 5 8.22 20.21 15.12
C LEU A 5 7.70 19.34 16.28
N MET A 6 7.41 18.05 16.03
CA MET A 6 6.93 17.14 17.08
C MET A 6 7.94 16.92 18.21
N LEU A 7 9.24 17.04 17.94
CA LEU A 7 10.30 16.93 18.95
C LEU A 7 10.53 18.23 19.74
N ILE A 8 10.28 19.40 19.12
CA ILE A 8 10.57 20.72 19.71
C ILE A 8 9.37 21.30 20.46
N VAL A 9 8.15 21.20 19.90
CA VAL A 9 6.93 21.81 20.47
C VAL A 9 6.67 21.42 21.94
N PRO A 10 6.90 20.17 22.40
CA PRO A 10 6.72 19.81 23.80
C PRO A 10 7.63 20.59 24.77
N ASN A 11 8.77 21.09 24.29
CA ASN A 11 9.69 21.90 25.10
C ASN A 11 9.31 23.39 25.12
N LEU A 12 8.40 23.83 24.24
CA LEU A 12 8.03 25.23 24.10
C LEU A 12 6.70 25.57 24.78
N HIS A 13 5.81 24.60 24.97
CA HIS A 13 4.49 24.82 25.57
C HIS A 13 4.05 23.62 26.41
N SER A 14 3.46 23.90 27.58
CA SER A 14 2.83 22.91 28.46
C SER A 14 1.42 23.37 28.82
N GLY A 15 0.42 22.84 28.11
CA GLY A 15 -1.00 23.11 28.37
C GLY A 15 -1.64 22.06 29.29
N PRO A 16 -2.77 22.36 29.95
CA PRO A 16 -3.44 21.44 30.89
C PRO A 16 -3.94 20.14 30.25
N ILE A 17 -4.13 20.11 28.92
CA ILE A 17 -4.58 18.94 28.14
C ILE A 17 -3.39 18.24 27.45
N TRP A 18 -2.18 18.81 27.54
CA TRP A 18 -1.02 18.39 26.75
C TRP A 18 -0.65 16.92 26.99
N ASN A 19 -0.52 16.54 28.25
CA ASN A 19 -0.13 15.19 28.65
C ASN A 19 -1.20 14.14 28.30
N SER A 20 -2.48 14.53 28.26
CA SER A 20 -3.56 13.59 27.90
C SER A 20 -3.71 13.40 26.39
N SER A 21 -3.34 14.40 25.58
CA SER A 21 -3.56 14.37 24.13
C SER A 21 -2.32 14.01 23.32
N TRP A 22 -1.12 14.36 23.78
CA TRP A 22 0.09 14.31 22.95
C TRP A 22 1.20 13.41 23.51
N ASP A 23 1.23 13.06 24.79
CA ASP A 23 2.32 12.26 25.38
C ASP A 23 2.56 10.93 24.65
N PHE A 24 1.49 10.26 24.23
CA PHE A 24 1.58 8.99 23.52
C PHE A 24 2.29 9.15 22.17
N GLU A 25 1.89 10.14 21.37
CA GLU A 25 2.48 10.42 20.06
C GLU A 25 3.90 10.98 20.18
N ILE A 26 4.15 11.84 21.17
CA ILE A 26 5.47 12.39 21.45
C ILE A 26 6.46 11.26 21.80
N LYS A 27 6.06 10.31 22.66
CA LYS A 27 6.91 9.16 23.02
C LYS A 27 7.24 8.28 21.81
N LYS A 28 6.26 8.00 20.94
CA LYS A 28 6.51 7.31 19.66
C LYS A 28 7.50 8.08 18.80
N CYS A 29 7.34 9.39 18.70
CA CYS A 29 8.26 10.24 17.96
C CYS A 29 9.68 10.24 18.52
N GLN A 30 9.84 10.33 19.84
CA GLN A 30 11.16 10.29 20.48
C GLN A 30 11.89 8.97 20.21
N ASN A 31 11.16 7.85 20.13
CA ASN A 31 11.75 6.52 19.91
C ASN A 31 11.97 6.18 18.42
N SER A 32 11.09 6.65 17.53
CA SER A 32 10.99 6.19 16.15
C SER A 32 11.18 7.27 15.08
N TRP A 33 11.58 8.51 15.45
CA TRP A 33 11.79 9.60 14.48
C TRP A 33 12.75 9.21 13.35
N TRP A 34 13.83 8.48 13.68
CA TRP A 34 14.88 8.08 12.75
C TRP A 34 14.35 7.20 11.60
N MET A 35 13.32 6.40 11.83
CA MET A 35 12.72 5.54 10.81
C MET A 35 12.14 6.35 9.63
N ASN A 36 11.71 7.59 9.87
CA ASN A 36 11.22 8.49 8.82
C ASN A 36 12.34 8.99 7.91
N ILE A 37 13.56 9.15 8.44
CA ILE A 37 14.72 9.60 7.66
C ILE A 37 15.16 8.51 6.70
N PHE A 38 15.11 7.25 7.15
CA PHE A 38 15.45 6.09 6.33
C PHE A 38 14.26 5.55 5.51
N PHE A 39 13.08 6.19 5.59
CA PHE A 39 11.87 5.75 4.90
C PHE A 39 11.46 4.30 5.23
N MET A 40 11.69 3.86 6.47
CA MET A 40 11.35 2.50 6.94
C MET A 40 10.21 2.49 7.96
N ASN A 41 9.62 3.64 8.25
CA ASN A 41 8.56 3.81 9.26
C ASN A 41 7.31 2.95 8.98
N ASN A 42 6.99 2.66 7.72
CA ASN A 42 5.85 1.82 7.34
C ASN A 42 6.20 0.32 7.32
N PHE A 43 7.48 -0.03 7.37
CA PHE A 43 7.98 -1.40 7.23
C PHE A 43 8.47 -1.98 8.57
N VAL A 44 9.11 -1.15 9.39
CA VAL A 44 9.66 -1.49 10.69
C VAL A 44 8.79 -0.85 11.77
N HIS A 45 8.15 -1.68 12.60
CA HIS A 45 7.27 -1.24 13.70
C HIS A 45 6.20 -0.22 13.27
N SER A 46 5.40 -0.56 12.27
CA SER A 46 4.36 0.32 11.71
C SER A 46 3.30 0.78 12.74
N ASN A 47 3.14 0.07 13.87
CA ASN A 47 2.29 0.52 14.98
C ASN A 47 2.89 1.67 15.81
N ASP A 48 4.22 1.85 15.77
CA ASP A 48 4.97 2.86 16.53
C ASP A 48 5.49 4.00 15.64
N MET A 49 4.82 4.24 14.52
CA MET A 49 5.11 5.37 13.65
C MET A 49 4.93 6.70 14.39
N CYS A 50 5.96 7.54 14.35
CA CYS A 50 5.92 8.91 14.85
C CYS A 50 4.83 9.77 14.17
N MET A 51 4.65 9.59 12.86
CA MET A 51 3.63 10.35 12.11
C MET A 51 2.92 9.39 11.19
N LEU A 52 1.64 9.13 11.46
CA LEU A 52 0.85 8.20 10.65
C LEU A 52 0.97 8.54 9.15
N HIS A 53 0.66 9.78 8.75
CA HIS A 53 0.68 10.22 7.34
C HIS A 53 2.01 10.03 6.59
N SER A 54 3.14 9.86 7.29
CA SER A 54 4.44 9.61 6.67
C SER A 54 4.59 8.22 6.07
N TRP A 55 3.68 7.28 6.42
CA TRP A 55 3.71 5.90 5.94
C TRP A 55 3.76 5.85 4.40
N PHE A 56 2.96 6.70 3.75
CA PHE A 56 2.83 6.73 2.30
C PHE A 56 4.12 7.17 1.61
N MET A 57 4.83 8.15 2.19
CA MET A 57 6.12 8.61 1.66
C MET A 57 7.19 7.51 1.78
N GLY A 58 7.24 6.82 2.92
CA GLY A 58 8.14 5.68 3.13
C GLY A 58 7.93 4.58 2.11
N MET A 59 6.67 4.14 1.98
CA MET A 59 6.24 3.16 0.99
C MET A 59 6.59 3.60 -0.45
N LEU A 60 6.34 4.86 -0.80
CA LEU A 60 6.59 5.38 -2.14
C LEU A 60 8.08 5.23 -2.51
N ILE A 61 8.99 5.66 -1.64
CA ILE A 61 10.44 5.54 -1.88
C ILE A 61 10.86 4.08 -2.02
N GLN A 62 10.37 3.19 -1.15
CA GLN A 62 10.64 1.75 -1.24
C GLN A 62 10.21 1.17 -2.60
N MET A 63 8.98 1.47 -3.03
CA MET A 63 8.46 1.00 -4.32
C MET A 63 9.22 1.61 -5.50
N HIS A 64 9.65 2.87 -5.42
CA HIS A 64 10.45 3.50 -6.47
C HIS A 64 11.82 2.83 -6.61
N ILE A 65 12.50 2.55 -5.49
CA ILE A 65 13.79 1.85 -5.52
C ILE A 65 13.63 0.46 -6.14
N ALA A 66 12.65 -0.32 -5.68
CA ALA A 66 12.39 -1.66 -6.23
C ALA A 66 11.96 -1.60 -7.71
N GLY A 67 11.12 -0.64 -8.08
CA GLY A 67 10.68 -0.41 -9.45
C GLY A 67 11.81 -0.02 -10.39
N LEU A 68 12.77 0.80 -9.94
CA LEU A 68 13.94 1.15 -10.74
C LEU A 68 14.76 -0.10 -11.09
N VAL A 69 14.91 -1.05 -10.16
CA VAL A 69 15.57 -2.34 -10.46
C VAL A 69 14.82 -3.10 -11.54
N VAL A 70 13.49 -3.24 -11.41
CA VAL A 70 12.65 -3.90 -12.42
C VAL A 70 12.77 -3.20 -13.77
N LEU A 71 12.71 -1.87 -13.80
CA LEU A 71 12.83 -1.06 -15.01
C LEU A 71 14.19 -1.24 -15.69
N LEU A 72 15.28 -1.23 -14.92
CA LEU A 72 16.64 -1.43 -15.45
C LEU A 72 16.80 -2.81 -16.08
N VAL A 73 16.29 -3.85 -15.42
CA VAL A 73 16.31 -5.21 -15.98
C VAL A 73 15.45 -5.29 -17.24
N THR A 74 14.26 -4.70 -17.25
CA THR A 74 13.39 -4.65 -18.43
C THR A 74 14.01 -3.87 -19.58
N TYR A 75 14.71 -2.77 -19.29
CA TYR A 75 15.42 -1.98 -20.31
C TYR A 75 16.55 -2.78 -20.97
N ARG A 76 17.34 -3.52 -20.18
CA ARG A 76 18.48 -4.30 -20.69
C ARG A 76 18.07 -5.63 -21.31
N MET A 77 17.10 -6.30 -20.69
CA MET A 77 16.64 -7.66 -20.99
C MET A 77 15.11 -7.75 -20.86
N PRO A 78 14.34 -7.28 -21.87
CA PRO A 78 12.89 -7.13 -21.77
C PRO A 78 12.13 -8.38 -21.33
N LYS A 79 12.48 -9.55 -21.86
CA LYS A 79 11.82 -10.82 -21.50
C LYS A 79 12.04 -11.19 -20.03
N ILE A 80 13.27 -11.00 -19.53
CA ILE A 80 13.64 -11.30 -18.14
C ILE A 80 13.01 -10.26 -17.20
N GLY A 81 13.02 -8.98 -17.58
CA GLY A 81 12.40 -7.92 -16.80
C GLY A 81 10.89 -8.08 -16.67
N MET A 82 10.21 -8.44 -17.76
CA MET A 82 8.77 -8.75 -17.73
C MET A 82 8.49 -10.01 -16.87
N ALA A 83 9.32 -11.04 -16.97
CA ALA A 83 9.19 -12.23 -16.12
C ALA A 83 9.40 -11.89 -14.62
N LEU A 84 10.39 -11.06 -14.31
CA LEU A 84 10.66 -10.56 -12.96
C LEU A 84 9.48 -9.72 -12.45
N ALA A 85 8.95 -8.81 -13.26
CA ALA A 85 7.78 -8.00 -12.94
C ALA A 85 6.58 -8.89 -12.61
N SER A 86 6.26 -9.86 -13.47
CA SER A 86 5.18 -10.82 -13.24
C SER A 86 5.40 -11.65 -11.97
N ALA A 87 6.62 -12.13 -11.73
CA ALA A 87 6.93 -12.90 -10.52
C ALA A 87 6.75 -12.07 -9.24
N LEU A 88 7.20 -10.81 -9.23
CA LEU A 88 7.05 -9.91 -8.09
C LEU A 88 5.58 -9.54 -7.85
N ILE A 89 4.81 -9.28 -8.90
CA ILE A 89 3.36 -9.06 -8.83
C ILE A 89 2.69 -10.27 -8.17
N SER A 90 2.93 -11.48 -8.69
CA SER A 90 2.35 -12.71 -8.15
C SER A 90 2.77 -12.96 -6.70
N ALA A 91 4.04 -12.73 -6.35
CA ALA A 91 4.53 -12.88 -4.98
C ALA A 91 3.82 -11.91 -4.02
N CYS A 92 3.64 -10.65 -4.40
CA CYS A 92 2.93 -9.65 -3.59
C CYS A 92 1.46 -10.02 -3.38
N ILE A 93 0.76 -10.44 -4.45
CA ILE A 93 -0.63 -10.92 -4.38
C ILE A 93 -0.74 -12.10 -3.41
N LEU A 94 0.17 -13.08 -3.52
CA LEU A 94 0.20 -14.25 -2.64
C LEU A 94 0.47 -13.86 -1.18
N ILE A 95 1.40 -12.95 -0.92
CA ILE A 95 1.70 -12.45 0.44
C ILE A 95 0.44 -11.82 1.05
N VAL A 96 -0.25 -10.95 0.31
CA VAL A 96 -1.47 -10.28 0.81
C VAL A 96 -2.59 -11.29 1.03
N TYR A 97 -2.77 -12.23 0.12
CA TYR A 97 -3.78 -13.30 0.24
C TYR A 97 -3.55 -14.17 1.48
N GLU A 98 -2.35 -14.72 1.63
CA GLU A 98 -2.01 -15.61 2.77
C GLU A 98 -2.09 -14.85 4.09
N THR A 99 -1.55 -13.63 4.15
CA THR A 99 -1.63 -12.77 5.33
C THR A 99 -3.08 -12.50 5.74
N SER A 100 -3.96 -12.27 4.75
CA SER A 100 -5.39 -12.05 4.99
C SER A 100 -6.09 -13.28 5.56
N ILE A 101 -5.73 -14.47 5.11
CA ILE A 101 -6.29 -15.73 5.62
C ILE A 101 -5.81 -16.03 7.03
N VAL A 102 -4.50 -15.92 7.28
CA VAL A 102 -3.87 -16.24 8.57
C VAL A 102 -4.45 -15.35 9.68
N HIS A 103 -4.57 -14.05 9.42
CA HIS A 103 -5.09 -13.08 10.39
C HIS A 103 -6.62 -13.00 10.40
N LYS A 104 -7.30 -13.74 9.51
CA LYS A 104 -8.77 -13.75 9.39
C LYS A 104 -9.37 -12.34 9.30
N PHE A 105 -8.73 -11.45 8.53
CA PHE A 105 -9.22 -10.09 8.38
C PHE A 105 -10.62 -10.10 7.78
N GLN A 106 -11.50 -9.31 8.37
CA GLN A 106 -12.85 -9.10 7.88
C GLN A 106 -12.86 -7.99 6.85
N MET A 107 -13.83 -8.03 5.93
CA MET A 107 -14.00 -6.98 4.92
C MET A 107 -14.15 -5.61 5.60
N VAL A 108 -13.36 -4.63 5.14
CA VAL A 108 -13.36 -3.27 5.67
C VAL A 108 -14.76 -2.68 5.46
N SER A 109 -15.51 -2.57 6.55
CA SER A 109 -16.89 -2.11 6.60
C SER A 109 -17.08 -1.15 7.78
N PHE A 110 -18.24 -0.52 7.91
CA PHE A 110 -18.55 0.34 9.07
C PHE A 110 -18.42 -0.40 10.41
N THR A 111 -18.63 -1.71 10.44
CA THR A 111 -18.44 -2.55 11.64
C THR A 111 -16.96 -2.78 11.93
N PHE A 112 -16.15 -2.99 10.89
CA PHE A 112 -14.70 -3.09 11.00
C PHE A 112 -14.07 -1.82 11.57
N LEU A 113 -14.59 -0.65 11.20
CA LEU A 113 -14.16 0.65 11.76
C LEU A 113 -14.48 0.84 13.25
N ARG A 114 -15.38 0.02 13.83
CA ARG A 114 -15.68 0.06 15.27
C ARG A 114 -14.71 -0.80 16.08
N ASP A 115 -14.09 -1.79 15.46
CA ASP A 115 -13.05 -2.62 16.09
C ASP A 115 -11.68 -2.02 15.78
N LEU A 116 -11.25 -1.10 16.65
CA LEU A 116 -10.01 -0.34 16.46
C LEU A 116 -8.76 -1.22 16.50
N ASP A 117 -8.79 -2.33 17.25
CA ASP A 117 -7.67 -3.26 17.33
C ASP A 117 -7.52 -4.04 16.03
N MET A 118 -8.62 -4.59 15.50
CA MET A 118 -8.61 -5.28 14.20
C MET A 118 -8.23 -4.34 13.06
N LEU A 119 -8.72 -3.09 13.08
CA LEU A 119 -8.34 -2.07 12.11
C LEU A 119 -6.84 -1.76 12.18
N ARG A 120 -6.30 -1.58 13.39
CA ARG A 120 -4.86 -1.30 13.58
C ARG A 120 -3.99 -2.45 13.08
N ASP A 121 -4.38 -3.69 13.35
CA ASP A 121 -3.64 -4.87 12.90
C ASP A 121 -3.69 -5.00 11.37
N TRP A 122 -4.83 -4.75 10.73
CA TRP A 122 -4.93 -4.72 9.27
C TRP A 122 -4.09 -3.58 8.65
N LEU A 123 -4.15 -2.39 9.24
CA LEU A 123 -3.38 -1.24 8.78
C LEU A 123 -1.87 -1.54 8.81
N SER A 124 -1.38 -2.10 9.91
CA SER A 124 0.04 -2.40 10.11
C SER A 124 0.53 -3.61 9.30
N THR A 125 -0.33 -4.60 9.04
CA THR A 125 0.04 -5.89 8.43
C THR A 125 -0.25 -5.97 6.92
N ILE A 126 -1.15 -5.15 6.38
CA ILE A 126 -1.49 -5.15 4.95
C ILE A 126 -1.35 -3.77 4.33
N TYR A 127 -1.95 -2.76 4.96
CA TYR A 127 -2.17 -1.47 4.28
C TYR A 127 -0.93 -0.58 4.20
N PHE A 128 -0.16 -0.48 5.29
CA PHE A 128 1.05 0.35 5.34
C PHE A 128 2.25 -0.31 4.66
N LEU A 129 2.24 -1.62 4.52
CA LEU A 129 3.29 -2.35 3.82
C LEU A 129 3.17 -2.18 2.30
N PRO A 130 4.29 -2.17 1.57
CA PRO A 130 4.29 -1.93 0.13
C PRO A 130 3.63 -3.06 -0.68
N PHE A 131 3.48 -4.26 -0.11
CA PHE A 131 3.04 -5.46 -0.83
C PHE A 131 1.65 -5.33 -1.47
N SER A 132 0.71 -4.64 -0.83
CA SER A 132 -0.64 -4.40 -1.38
C SER A 132 -0.68 -3.35 -2.49
N HIS A 133 0.35 -2.49 -2.58
CA HIS A 133 0.41 -1.39 -3.54
C HIS A 133 1.35 -1.67 -4.71
N PHE A 134 2.41 -2.45 -4.48
CA PHE A 134 3.46 -2.73 -5.45
C PHE A 134 2.97 -3.35 -6.77
N PRO A 135 1.97 -4.28 -6.77
CA PRO A 135 1.42 -4.80 -8.01
C PRO A 135 0.93 -3.72 -8.98
N SER A 136 0.12 -2.78 -8.50
CA SER A 136 -0.44 -1.71 -9.34
C SER A 136 0.66 -0.77 -9.87
N PHE A 137 1.65 -0.48 -9.03
CA PHE A 137 2.81 0.32 -9.39
C PHE A 137 3.64 -0.34 -10.52
N VAL A 138 3.98 -1.64 -10.39
CA VAL A 138 4.75 -2.37 -11.41
C VAL A 138 3.94 -2.59 -12.69
N MET A 139 2.63 -2.82 -12.60
CA MET A 139 1.75 -2.91 -13.76
C MET A 139 1.74 -1.60 -14.57
N GLY A 140 1.60 -0.46 -13.90
CA GLY A 140 1.65 0.85 -14.54
C GLY A 140 3.00 1.13 -15.20
N MET A 141 4.10 0.79 -14.52
CA MET A 141 5.46 0.91 -15.07
C MET A 141 5.67 0.03 -16.31
N SER A 142 5.23 -1.23 -16.24
CA SER A 142 5.34 -2.20 -17.35
C SER A 142 4.52 -1.74 -18.55
N LEU A 143 3.30 -1.24 -18.32
CA LEU A 143 2.47 -0.65 -19.36
C LEU A 143 3.15 0.56 -20.02
N GLY A 144 3.73 1.46 -19.22
CA GLY A 144 4.49 2.60 -19.72
C GLY A 144 5.66 2.18 -20.62
N TRP A 145 6.40 1.14 -20.22
CA TRP A 145 7.48 0.58 -21.05
C TRP A 145 6.96 0.00 -22.38
N VAL A 146 5.83 -0.73 -22.38
CA VAL A 146 5.21 -1.27 -23.59
C VAL A 146 4.79 -0.15 -24.54
N ILE A 147 4.14 0.91 -24.03
CA ILE A 147 3.71 2.06 -24.83
C ILE A 147 4.90 2.75 -25.48
N LEU A 148 6.01 2.93 -24.74
CA LEU A 148 7.22 3.56 -25.27
C LEU A 148 7.94 2.70 -26.30
N THR A 149 7.86 1.37 -26.18
CA THR A 149 8.49 0.41 -27.10
C THR A 149 7.67 0.23 -28.38
N HIS A 150 6.35 0.30 -28.28
CA HIS A 150 5.41 -0.01 -29.36
C HIS A 150 4.55 1.21 -29.73
N LYS A 151 5.20 2.34 -30.04
CA LYS A 151 4.55 3.64 -30.29
C LYS A 151 3.51 3.63 -31.42
N ASP A 152 3.69 2.77 -32.41
CA ASP A 152 2.83 2.71 -33.61
C ASP A 152 1.64 1.75 -33.46
N VAL A 153 1.51 1.06 -32.33
CA VAL A 153 0.40 0.13 -32.09
C VAL A 153 -0.88 0.92 -31.83
N LYS A 154 -1.79 0.88 -32.80
CA LYS A 154 -3.15 1.40 -32.64
C LYS A 154 -4.05 0.30 -32.07
N LEU A 155 -4.67 0.57 -30.93
CA LEU A 155 -5.69 -0.31 -30.36
C LEU A 155 -6.92 -0.35 -31.28
N SER A 156 -7.41 -1.53 -31.60
CA SER A 156 -8.68 -1.68 -32.31
C SER A 156 -9.82 -1.11 -31.47
N ILE A 157 -10.87 -0.61 -32.15
CA ILE A 157 -12.07 -0.11 -31.48
C ILE A 157 -12.65 -1.16 -30.53
N THR A 158 -12.66 -2.43 -30.95
CA THR A 158 -13.12 -3.55 -30.15
C THR A 158 -12.31 -3.68 -28.86
N LEU A 159 -10.98 -3.75 -28.97
CA LEU A 159 -10.10 -3.90 -27.81
C LEU A 159 -10.24 -2.72 -26.83
N ARG A 160 -10.27 -1.49 -27.37
CA ARG A 160 -10.45 -0.28 -26.56
C ARG A 160 -11.77 -0.30 -25.80
N THR A 161 -12.87 -0.62 -26.47
CA THR A 161 -14.20 -0.67 -25.84
C THR A 161 -14.28 -1.79 -24.81
N THR A 162 -13.71 -2.96 -25.09
CA THR A 162 -13.63 -4.07 -24.12
C THR A 162 -12.84 -3.66 -22.87
N CYS A 163 -11.69 -3.00 -23.02
CA CYS A 163 -10.90 -2.52 -21.87
C CYS A 163 -11.68 -1.50 -21.01
N TRP A 164 -12.43 -0.58 -21.63
CA TRP A 164 -13.27 0.37 -20.90
C TRP A 164 -14.39 -0.32 -20.13
N ILE A 165 -15.11 -1.25 -20.78
CA ILE A 165 -16.18 -2.02 -20.13
C ILE A 165 -15.63 -2.82 -18.94
N LEU A 166 -14.51 -3.53 -19.13
CA LEU A 166 -13.87 -4.30 -18.07
C LEU A 166 -13.42 -3.42 -16.90
N THR A 167 -12.83 -2.25 -17.19
CA THR A 167 -12.42 -1.29 -16.14
C THR A 167 -13.62 -0.84 -15.31
N ILE A 168 -14.74 -0.48 -15.96
CA ILE A 168 -15.97 -0.05 -15.27
C ILE A 168 -16.54 -1.20 -14.43
N LEU A 169 -16.57 -2.42 -14.97
CA LEU A 169 -17.05 -3.61 -14.25
C LEU A 169 -16.20 -3.91 -13.01
N PHE A 170 -14.87 -3.91 -13.13
CA PHE A 170 -13.98 -4.14 -11.99
C PHE A 170 -14.10 -3.05 -10.93
N TYR A 171 -14.23 -1.79 -11.34
CA TYR A 171 -14.46 -0.69 -10.41
C TYR A 171 -15.79 -0.85 -9.66
N ALA A 172 -16.86 -1.24 -10.36
CA ALA A 172 -18.14 -1.52 -9.73
C ALA A 172 -18.04 -2.71 -8.75
N ILE A 173 -17.36 -3.79 -9.11
CA ILE A 173 -17.14 -4.94 -8.22
C ILE A 173 -16.34 -4.52 -6.97
N ALA A 174 -15.32 -3.68 -7.14
CA ALA A 174 -14.57 -3.15 -6.00
C ALA A 174 -15.48 -2.32 -5.08
N MET A 175 -16.18 -1.31 -5.61
CA MET A 175 -17.04 -0.43 -4.81
C MET A 175 -18.21 -1.15 -4.14
N TYR A 176 -18.92 -2.01 -4.88
CA TYR A 176 -20.11 -2.70 -4.38
C TYR A 176 -19.79 -4.00 -3.64
N GLY A 177 -18.61 -4.59 -3.87
CA GLY A 177 -18.17 -5.83 -3.21
C GLY A 177 -18.07 -5.69 -1.69
N ILE A 178 -17.74 -4.49 -1.19
CA ILE A 178 -17.69 -4.16 0.25
C ILE A 178 -19.04 -4.38 0.94
N TRP A 179 -20.15 -4.25 0.19
CA TRP A 179 -21.50 -4.37 0.72
C TRP A 179 -22.05 -5.81 0.69
N ILE A 180 -21.28 -6.76 0.13
CA ILE A 180 -21.70 -8.16 0.06
C ILE A 180 -21.41 -8.81 1.43
N PRO A 181 -22.45 -9.25 2.18
CA PRO A 181 -22.24 -9.86 3.49
C PRO A 181 -21.64 -11.27 3.31
N THR A 182 -20.32 -11.36 3.34
CA THR A 182 -19.59 -12.63 3.33
C THR A 182 -18.78 -12.80 4.60
N LYS A 183 -18.87 -14.00 5.20
CA LYS A 183 -18.00 -14.42 6.32
C LYS A 183 -16.86 -15.33 5.84
N ASN A 184 -16.75 -15.55 4.53
CA ASN A 184 -15.74 -16.44 3.98
C ASN A 184 -14.42 -15.67 3.79
N TYR A 185 -13.47 -15.92 4.69
CA TYR A 185 -12.15 -15.29 4.67
C TYR A 185 -11.38 -15.51 3.37
N ARG A 186 -11.63 -16.59 2.62
CA ARG A 186 -10.97 -16.82 1.32
C ARG A 186 -11.44 -15.83 0.25
N ILE A 187 -12.72 -15.47 0.26
CA ILE A 187 -13.29 -14.49 -0.66
C ILE A 187 -12.78 -13.09 -0.30
N ILE A 188 -12.72 -12.78 1.00
CA ILE A 188 -12.22 -11.51 1.50
C ILE A 188 -10.72 -11.36 1.20
N ALA A 189 -9.93 -12.40 1.42
CA ALA A 189 -8.50 -12.42 1.09
C ALA A 189 -8.26 -12.22 -0.42
N ALA A 190 -9.06 -12.85 -1.27
CA ALA A 190 -8.98 -12.64 -2.71
C ALA A 190 -9.29 -11.19 -3.08
N TYR A 191 -10.28 -10.57 -2.41
CA TYR A 191 -10.60 -9.16 -2.62
C TYR A 191 -9.47 -8.23 -2.18
N TYR A 192 -8.77 -8.52 -1.09
CA TYR A 192 -7.62 -7.70 -0.67
C TYR A 192 -6.37 -7.85 -1.54
N ALA A 193 -6.23 -9.00 -2.21
CA ALA A 193 -5.08 -9.28 -3.05
C ALA A 193 -5.22 -8.76 -4.49
N LEU A 194 -6.43 -8.33 -4.89
CA LEU A 194 -6.77 -7.77 -6.20
C LEU A 194 -6.64 -6.24 -6.21
#